data_AF-A0A834M5Q3-F1
#
_entry.id   AF-A0A834M5Q3-F1
#
_cell.length_a   1.000
_cell.length_b   1.000
_cell.length_c   1.000
_cell.angle_alpha   90.00
_cell.angle_beta   90.00
_cell.angle_gamma   90.00
#
_symmetry.space_group_name_H-M   'P 1'
#
loop_
_entity.id
_entity.type
_entity.pdbx_description
1 polymer ?
#
loop_
_entity_poly.entity_id
_entity_poly.type
_entity_poly.pdbx_seq_one_letter_code
_entity_poly.pdbx_strand_id
1 'polypeptide(L)'
;MQTNEITRLRIFEVIINISTQSDYSFKKLIDAKYMEKIICDLQNDDILLKMNIVEMLSELGQSEHGYVYLDKSRSLDKIISILTEDNLTMQLCEPGILKFFGHIAYKRPMEVMNQYDMLFNRLFMHLSCDDMTIFGISLDIIGHIGKTAEGKIALQSIDKIETAIKTVSSRLSSIPTDIKIRALSCLESLLRVTDNNNEITSLTHEWYSFIGANPMDVILRYAKNPFSELRLSGLGILNALANQTWGQEAIKNSAGLVEFLLDRNIESIKECKESKYEIIKLLSQSIIFDENTLERLQNFVKEGPFYVQALTEVAIEGN
;
A
#
# COMPACT_ATOMS: atom_id res chain seq x y z
N MET A 1 -34.10 -6.48 19.45
CA MET A 1 -33.97 -5.44 18.42
C MET A 1 -32.67 -5.55 17.61
N GLN A 2 -31.51 -5.86 18.21
CA GLN A 2 -30.22 -6.09 17.51
C GLN A 2 -30.25 -7.06 16.32
N THR A 3 -31.00 -8.18 16.41
CA THR A 3 -31.07 -9.18 15.33
C THR A 3 -31.65 -8.61 14.03
N ASN A 4 -32.53 -7.61 14.12
CA ASN A 4 -33.16 -6.98 12.95
C ASN A 4 -32.17 -6.04 12.24
N GLU A 5 -31.37 -5.29 12.99
CA GLU A 5 -30.41 -4.34 12.43
C GLU A 5 -29.23 -5.03 11.75
N ILE A 6 -28.69 -6.09 12.36
CA ILE A 6 -27.66 -6.93 11.72
C ILE A 6 -28.19 -7.51 10.40
N THR A 7 -29.45 -7.98 10.39
CA THR A 7 -30.07 -8.50 9.17
C THR A 7 -30.26 -7.40 8.12
N ARG A 8 -30.67 -6.19 8.54
CA ARG A 8 -30.81 -5.03 7.65
C ARG A 8 -29.47 -4.65 7.00
N LEU A 9 -28.39 -4.60 7.77
CA LEU A 9 -27.06 -4.28 7.27
C LEU A 9 -26.55 -5.32 6.28
N ARG A 10 -26.75 -6.62 6.56
CA ARG A 10 -26.43 -7.69 5.59
C ARG A 10 -27.23 -7.57 4.29
N ILE A 11 -28.49 -7.16 4.38
CA ILE A 11 -29.29 -6.90 3.17
C ILE A 11 -28.71 -5.71 2.40
N PHE A 12 -28.28 -4.64 3.08
CA PHE A 12 -27.63 -3.50 2.44
C PHE A 12 -26.32 -3.89 1.76
N GLU A 13 -25.51 -4.72 2.41
CA GLU A 13 -24.27 -5.26 1.84
C GLU A 13 -24.53 -6.07 0.56
N VAL A 14 -25.57 -6.92 0.55
CA VAL A 14 -25.99 -7.65 -0.66
C VAL A 14 -26.44 -6.68 -1.77
N ILE A 15 -27.21 -5.65 -1.43
CA ILE A 15 -27.68 -4.64 -2.39
C ILE A 15 -26.50 -3.90 -3.01
N ILE A 16 -25.52 -3.47 -2.20
CA ILE A 16 -24.31 -2.79 -2.65
C ILE A 16 -23.48 -3.70 -3.55
N ASN A 17 -23.26 -4.95 -3.13
CA ASN A 17 -22.55 -5.95 -3.93
C ASN A 17 -23.21 -6.17 -5.30
N ILE A 18 -24.53 -6.28 -5.37
CA ILE A 18 -25.25 -6.40 -6.66
C ILE A 18 -25.10 -5.12 -7.49
N SER A 19 -25.10 -3.97 -6.82
CA SER A 19 -25.01 -2.65 -7.46
C SER A 19 -23.65 -2.39 -8.09
N THR A 20 -22.56 -2.87 -7.49
CA THR A 20 -21.21 -2.69 -8.05
C THR A 20 -20.98 -3.50 -9.32
N GLN A 21 -21.71 -4.60 -9.53
CA GLN A 21 -21.51 -5.48 -10.69
C GLN A 21 -22.02 -4.90 -12.02
N SER A 22 -23.11 -4.13 -12.01
CA SER A 22 -23.63 -3.53 -13.26
C SER A 22 -24.53 -2.33 -13.03
N ASP A 23 -24.43 -1.36 -13.94
CA ASP A 23 -25.29 -0.17 -14.00
C ASP A 23 -26.78 -0.55 -14.17
N TYR A 24 -27.08 -1.65 -14.87
CA TYR A 24 -28.47 -2.14 -15.01
C TYR A 24 -29.08 -2.53 -13.66
N SER A 25 -28.40 -3.39 -12.90
CA SER A 25 -28.87 -3.82 -11.58
C SER A 25 -28.92 -2.66 -10.60
N PHE A 26 -27.93 -1.75 -10.67
CA PHE A 26 -27.90 -0.55 -9.86
C PHE A 26 -29.13 0.34 -10.08
N LYS A 27 -29.47 0.63 -11.34
CA LYS A 27 -30.68 1.41 -11.69
C LYS A 27 -31.95 0.77 -11.14
N LYS A 28 -32.09 -0.56 -11.23
CA LYS A 28 -33.24 -1.27 -10.64
C LYS A 28 -33.34 -1.08 -9.13
N LEU A 29 -32.20 -1.08 -8.43
CA LEU A 29 -32.15 -0.90 -6.97
C LEU A 29 -32.39 0.57 -6.55
N ILE A 30 -31.98 1.52 -7.38
CA ILE A 30 -32.33 2.94 -7.24
C ILE A 30 -33.85 3.13 -7.42
N ASP A 31 -34.43 2.58 -8.49
CA ASP A 31 -35.87 2.68 -8.77
C ASP A 31 -36.71 2.08 -7.63
N ALA A 32 -36.23 0.99 -7.03
CA ALA A 32 -36.81 0.34 -5.87
C ALA A 32 -36.53 1.07 -4.53
N LYS A 33 -35.86 2.23 -4.55
CA LYS A 33 -35.59 3.10 -3.39
C LYS A 33 -34.66 2.50 -2.32
N TYR A 34 -33.95 1.42 -2.64
CA TYR A 34 -33.00 0.81 -1.70
C TYR A 34 -31.79 1.72 -1.44
N MET A 35 -31.28 2.41 -2.46
CA MET A 35 -30.13 3.31 -2.31
C MET A 35 -30.44 4.52 -1.42
N GLU A 36 -31.62 5.11 -1.60
CA GLU A 36 -32.06 6.23 -0.75
C GLU A 36 -32.12 5.79 0.71
N LYS A 37 -32.65 4.59 0.98
CA LYS A 37 -32.73 4.04 2.34
C LYS A 37 -31.35 3.83 2.96
N ILE A 38 -30.37 3.34 2.19
CA ILE A 38 -28.98 3.17 2.66
C ILE A 38 -28.37 4.55 2.98
N ILE A 39 -28.49 5.52 2.07
CA ILE A 39 -27.92 6.86 2.23
C ILE A 39 -28.56 7.63 3.40
N CYS A 40 -29.85 7.42 3.67
CA CYS A 40 -30.52 8.03 4.81
C CYS A 40 -29.85 7.67 6.15
N ASP A 41 -29.29 6.46 6.28
CA ASP A 41 -28.63 6.02 7.52
C ASP A 41 -27.28 6.74 7.77
N LEU A 42 -26.74 7.51 6.81
CA LEU A 42 -25.60 8.41 7.06
C LEU A 42 -25.92 9.53 8.06
N GLN A 43 -27.20 9.87 8.22
CA GLN A 43 -27.67 10.92 9.13
C GLN A 43 -28.17 10.36 10.47
N ASN A 44 -27.99 9.06 10.73
CA ASN A 44 -28.44 8.42 11.95
C ASN A 44 -27.53 8.75 13.13
N ASP A 45 -28.03 9.02 14.33
CA ASP A 45 -27.19 9.35 15.50
C ASP A 45 -26.23 8.22 15.94
N ASP A 46 -26.48 6.96 15.56
CA ASP A 46 -25.60 5.84 15.87
C ASP A 46 -24.34 5.87 14.97
N ILE A 47 -23.21 6.24 15.58
CA ILE A 47 -21.89 6.30 14.93
C ILE A 47 -21.50 4.96 14.30
N LEU A 48 -21.78 3.83 14.95
CA LEU A 48 -21.45 2.51 14.41
C LEU A 48 -22.28 2.23 13.16
N LEU A 49 -23.56 2.58 13.18
CA LEU A 49 -24.41 2.46 11.99
C LEU A 49 -23.90 3.36 10.87
N LYS A 50 -23.63 4.64 11.14
CA LYS A 50 -23.04 5.57 10.14
C LYS A 50 -21.80 4.96 9.49
N MET A 51 -20.87 4.44 10.30
CA MET A 51 -19.60 3.91 9.81
C MET A 51 -19.75 2.62 9.01
N ASN A 52 -20.69 1.73 9.37
CA ASN A 52 -21.02 0.58 8.53
C ASN A 52 -21.55 1.01 7.16
N ILE A 53 -22.35 2.08 7.10
CA ILE A 53 -22.84 2.64 5.84
C ILE A 53 -21.69 3.22 5.03
N VAL A 54 -20.80 4.02 5.64
CA VAL A 54 -19.60 4.58 4.98
C VAL A 54 -18.72 3.45 4.41
N GLU A 55 -18.50 2.38 5.16
CA GLU A 55 -17.73 1.22 4.69
C GLU A 55 -18.37 0.58 3.46
N MET A 56 -19.66 0.24 3.51
CA MET A 56 -20.38 -0.32 2.36
C MET A 56 -20.36 0.62 1.13
N LEU A 57 -20.56 1.92 1.34
CA LEU A 57 -20.52 2.89 0.23
C LEU A 57 -19.12 3.02 -0.40
N SER A 58 -18.04 2.62 0.29
CA SER A 58 -16.68 2.62 -0.26
C SER A 58 -16.56 1.69 -1.46
N GLU A 59 -17.25 0.55 -1.44
CA GLU A 59 -17.27 -0.40 -2.55
C GLU A 59 -18.06 0.16 -3.73
N LEU A 60 -19.21 0.79 -3.46
CA LEU A 60 -20.03 1.44 -4.47
C LEU A 60 -19.26 2.57 -5.16
N GLY A 61 -18.57 3.41 -4.38
CA GLY A 61 -17.80 4.55 -4.86
C GLY A 61 -16.62 4.19 -5.76
N GLN A 62 -16.15 2.94 -5.75
CA GLN A 62 -15.10 2.48 -6.67
C GLN A 62 -15.62 2.15 -8.07
N SER A 63 -16.93 1.97 -8.24
CA SER A 63 -17.55 1.75 -9.56
C SER A 63 -17.87 3.08 -10.25
N GLU A 64 -17.80 3.12 -11.59
CA GLU A 64 -18.11 4.32 -12.39
C GLU A 64 -19.50 4.90 -12.07
N HIS A 65 -20.55 4.07 -12.19
CA HIS A 65 -21.93 4.49 -11.96
C HIS A 65 -22.21 4.78 -10.49
N GLY A 66 -21.59 4.04 -9.57
CA GLY A 66 -21.73 4.25 -8.13
C GLY A 66 -21.14 5.58 -7.68
N TYR A 67 -19.92 5.91 -8.12
CA TYR A 67 -19.29 7.21 -7.87
C TYR A 67 -20.16 8.36 -8.39
N VAL A 68 -20.57 8.30 -9.67
CA VAL A 68 -21.42 9.33 -10.29
C VAL A 68 -22.73 9.53 -9.51
N TYR A 69 -23.31 8.46 -8.99
CA TYR A 69 -24.52 8.55 -8.17
C TYR A 69 -24.24 9.18 -6.80
N LEU A 70 -23.16 8.78 -6.12
CA LEU A 70 -22.80 9.35 -4.81
C LEU A 70 -22.49 10.84 -4.89
N ASP A 71 -21.82 11.28 -5.96
CA ASP A 71 -21.52 12.69 -6.22
C ASP A 71 -22.82 13.47 -6.52
N LYS A 72 -23.63 13.00 -7.48
CA LYS A 72 -24.91 13.67 -7.84
C LYS A 72 -25.92 13.73 -6.70
N SER A 73 -25.95 12.71 -5.84
CA SER A 73 -26.82 12.65 -4.65
C SER A 73 -26.29 13.45 -3.46
N ARG A 74 -25.12 14.09 -3.60
CA ARG A 74 -24.39 14.78 -2.53
C ARG A 74 -24.11 13.89 -1.33
N SER A 75 -23.97 12.59 -1.56
CA SER A 75 -23.66 11.63 -0.50
C SER A 75 -22.21 11.76 -0.05
N LEU A 76 -21.30 12.12 -0.97
CA LEU A 76 -19.90 12.43 -0.65
C LEU A 76 -19.79 13.61 0.31
N ASP A 77 -20.50 14.71 0.03
CA ASP A 77 -20.56 15.89 0.93
C ASP A 77 -21.13 15.55 2.30
N LYS A 78 -22.18 14.70 2.35
CA LYS A 78 -22.76 14.22 3.62
C LYS A 78 -21.73 13.47 4.44
N ILE A 79 -20.95 12.57 3.83
CA ILE A 79 -19.90 11.81 4.52
C ILE A 79 -18.84 12.77 5.08
N ILE A 80 -18.44 13.79 4.32
CA ILE A 80 -17.47 14.79 4.79
C ILE A 80 -18.02 15.62 5.94
N SER A 81 -19.31 15.97 5.90
CA SER A 81 -19.95 16.77 6.94
C SER A 81 -19.91 16.12 8.33
N ILE A 82 -19.77 14.79 8.40
CA ILE A 82 -19.58 14.05 9.67
C ILE A 82 -18.30 14.52 10.39
N LEU A 83 -17.26 14.95 9.66
CA LEU A 83 -16.03 15.50 10.24
C LEU A 83 -16.22 16.89 10.86
N THR A 84 -17.37 17.52 10.65
CA THR A 84 -17.72 18.85 11.19
C THR A 84 -18.72 18.79 12.34
N GLU A 85 -19.12 17.58 12.74
CA GLU A 85 -19.93 17.35 13.93
C GLU A 85 -19.11 17.62 15.22
N ASP A 86 -19.49 17.02 16.35
CA ASP A 86 -18.73 17.18 17.58
C ASP A 86 -17.37 16.47 17.53
N ASN A 87 -16.46 16.87 18.44
CA ASN A 87 -15.07 16.38 18.44
C ASN A 87 -14.97 14.86 18.62
N LEU A 88 -15.85 14.24 19.42
CA LEU A 88 -15.82 12.80 19.63
C LEU A 88 -16.24 12.07 18.35
N THR A 89 -17.32 12.53 17.71
CA THR A 89 -17.78 11.94 16.44
C THR A 89 -16.74 12.11 15.34
N MET A 90 -16.12 13.28 15.20
CA MET A 90 -15.04 13.50 14.24
C MET A 90 -13.89 12.50 14.49
N GLN A 91 -13.40 12.38 15.73
CA GLN A 91 -12.29 11.49 16.06
C GLN A 91 -12.59 10.01 15.78
N LEU A 92 -13.83 9.57 16.04
CA LEU A 92 -14.24 8.17 15.82
C LEU A 92 -14.47 7.86 14.33
N CYS A 93 -15.00 8.81 13.56
CA CYS A 93 -15.38 8.60 12.16
C CYS A 93 -14.24 8.89 11.18
N GLU A 94 -13.34 9.81 11.52
CA GLU A 94 -12.26 10.26 10.64
C GLU A 94 -11.45 9.11 10.01
N PRO A 95 -10.97 8.12 10.78
CA PRO A 95 -10.29 6.95 10.22
C PRO A 95 -11.02 6.27 9.06
N GLY A 96 -12.33 6.05 9.20
CA GLY A 96 -13.12 5.35 8.18
C GLY A 96 -13.53 6.25 7.02
N ILE A 97 -13.76 7.55 7.27
CA ILE A 97 -14.01 8.54 6.21
C ILE A 97 -12.77 8.70 5.32
N LEU A 98 -11.58 8.82 5.92
CA LEU A 98 -10.33 8.87 5.17
C LEU A 98 -10.11 7.61 4.34
N LYS A 99 -10.41 6.42 4.89
CA LYS A 99 -10.35 5.16 4.13
C LYS A 99 -11.34 5.14 2.96
N PHE A 100 -12.58 5.58 3.17
CA PHE A 100 -13.59 5.68 2.12
C PHE A 100 -13.09 6.52 0.94
N PHE A 101 -12.60 7.74 1.20
CA PHE A 101 -12.07 8.59 0.14
C PHE A 101 -10.77 8.05 -0.46
N GLY A 102 -9.92 7.40 0.34
CA GLY A 102 -8.73 6.69 -0.12
C GLY A 102 -9.03 5.56 -1.11
N HIS A 103 -10.08 4.78 -0.87
CA HIS A 103 -10.54 3.71 -1.76
C HIS A 103 -11.06 4.26 -3.10
N ILE A 104 -11.80 5.37 -3.09
CA ILE A 104 -12.25 6.00 -4.34
C ILE A 104 -11.05 6.61 -5.09
N ALA A 105 -10.15 7.28 -4.36
CA ALA A 105 -8.94 7.87 -4.92
C ALA A 105 -8.02 6.83 -5.60
N TYR A 106 -8.04 5.56 -5.19
CA TYR A 106 -7.32 4.50 -5.91
C TYR A 106 -7.70 4.40 -7.39
N LYS A 107 -8.99 4.60 -7.72
CA LYS A 107 -9.49 4.56 -9.10
C LYS A 107 -9.49 5.93 -9.77
N ARG A 108 -9.67 7.00 -9.00
CA ARG A 108 -9.88 8.38 -9.49
C ARG A 108 -9.05 9.39 -8.71
N PRO A 109 -7.72 9.25 -8.69
CA PRO A 109 -6.89 9.97 -7.73
C PRO A 109 -6.94 11.48 -7.95
N MET A 110 -6.71 11.95 -9.18
CA MET A 110 -6.74 13.38 -9.50
C MET A 110 -8.10 14.03 -9.24
N GLU A 111 -9.20 13.36 -9.61
CA GLU A 111 -10.56 13.88 -9.42
C GLU A 111 -10.89 14.06 -7.93
N VAL A 112 -10.71 12.99 -7.15
CA VAL A 112 -11.03 12.97 -5.72
C VAL A 112 -10.09 13.87 -4.91
N MET A 113 -8.80 13.85 -5.21
CA MET A 113 -7.82 14.65 -4.45
C MET A 113 -7.94 16.15 -4.71
N ASN A 114 -8.32 16.55 -5.93
CA ASN A 114 -8.57 17.96 -6.23
C ASN A 114 -9.89 18.45 -5.61
N GLN A 115 -10.94 17.63 -5.64
CA GLN A 115 -12.26 18.00 -5.11
C GLN A 115 -12.29 18.01 -3.58
N TYR A 116 -11.54 17.12 -2.93
CA TYR A 116 -11.55 16.91 -1.48
C TYR A 116 -10.16 17.07 -0.85
N ASP A 117 -9.43 18.10 -1.30
CA ASP A 117 -8.04 18.40 -0.93
C ASP A 117 -7.81 18.45 0.60
N MET A 118 -8.77 18.96 1.36
CA MET A 118 -8.73 19.05 2.81
C MET A 118 -8.50 17.68 3.49
N LEU A 119 -9.04 16.59 2.93
CA LEU A 119 -8.88 15.24 3.49
C LEU A 119 -7.45 14.74 3.30
N PHE A 120 -6.87 14.97 2.11
CA PHE A 120 -5.51 14.57 1.81
C PHE A 120 -4.50 15.44 2.55
N ASN A 121 -4.80 16.72 2.74
CA ASN A 121 -4.04 17.60 3.63
C ASN A 121 -3.99 17.05 5.06
N ARG A 122 -5.12 16.54 5.59
CA ARG A 122 -5.16 15.86 6.90
C ARG A 122 -4.33 14.58 6.92
N LEU A 123 -4.42 13.74 5.89
CA LEU A 123 -3.60 12.51 5.77
C LEU A 123 -2.10 12.82 5.90
N PHE A 124 -1.60 13.83 5.19
CA PHE A 124 -0.19 14.22 5.29
C PHE A 124 0.17 14.80 6.65
N MET A 125 -0.73 15.56 7.29
CA MET A 125 -0.50 16.08 8.66
C MET A 125 -0.39 14.95 9.68
N HIS A 126 -1.19 13.90 9.57
CA HIS A 126 -1.17 12.75 10.47
C HIS A 126 0.16 11.99 10.48
N LEU A 127 0.97 12.10 9.41
CA LEU A 127 2.31 11.52 9.37
C LEU A 127 3.26 12.14 10.41
N SER A 128 2.93 13.31 10.94
CA SER A 128 3.70 13.98 12.00
C SER A 128 3.09 13.79 13.40
N CYS A 129 1.94 13.15 13.53
CA CYS A 129 1.24 12.97 14.81
C CYS A 129 1.79 11.78 15.61
N ASP A 130 1.63 11.82 16.93
CA ASP A 130 2.00 10.72 17.84
C ASP A 130 0.93 9.64 17.97
N ASP A 131 -0.30 9.91 17.52
CA ASP A 131 -1.35 8.89 17.44
C ASP A 131 -1.02 7.88 16.33
N MET A 132 -0.53 6.71 16.76
CA MET A 132 -0.12 5.62 15.88
C MET A 132 -1.29 5.00 15.11
N THR A 133 -2.52 5.14 15.59
CA THR A 133 -3.72 4.62 14.92
C THR A 133 -3.95 5.40 13.63
N ILE A 134 -4.04 6.73 13.73
CA ILE A 134 -4.29 7.57 12.56
C ILE A 134 -3.06 7.68 11.66
N PHE A 135 -1.86 7.64 12.25
CA PHE A 135 -0.61 7.56 11.50
C PHE A 135 -0.57 6.30 10.62
N GLY A 136 -0.86 5.12 11.20
CA GLY A 136 -0.90 3.86 10.48
C GLY A 136 -1.95 3.84 9.36
N ILE A 137 -3.14 4.39 9.61
CA ILE A 137 -4.20 4.50 8.60
C ILE A 137 -3.80 5.44 7.46
N SER A 138 -3.12 6.54 7.79
CA SER A 138 -2.65 7.49 6.77
C SER A 138 -1.58 6.87 5.87
N LEU A 139 -0.67 6.06 6.43
CA LEU A 139 0.28 5.26 5.67
C LEU A 139 -0.43 4.29 4.72
N ASP A 140 -1.42 3.55 5.23
CA ASP A 140 -2.16 2.56 4.44
C ASP A 140 -2.87 3.20 3.24
N ILE A 141 -3.48 4.38 3.43
CA ILE A 141 -4.19 5.12 2.37
C ILE A 141 -3.21 5.70 1.34
N ILE A 142 -2.14 6.37 1.78
CA ILE A 142 -1.12 6.92 0.87
C ILE A 142 -0.48 5.80 0.06
N GLY A 143 -0.13 4.69 0.71
CA GLY A 143 0.40 3.51 0.06
C GLY A 143 -0.59 2.91 -0.93
N HIS A 144 -1.88 2.82 -0.58
CA HIS A 144 -2.92 2.32 -1.48
C HIS A 144 -3.05 3.15 -2.75
N ILE A 145 -3.16 4.48 -2.64
CA ILE A 145 -3.20 5.40 -3.80
C ILE A 145 -1.92 5.26 -4.61
N GLY A 146 -0.76 5.19 -3.93
CA GLY A 146 0.55 5.02 -4.55
C GLY A 146 0.73 3.75 -5.36
N LYS A 147 -0.17 2.76 -5.31
CA LYS A 147 -0.06 1.53 -6.11
C LYS A 147 -0.27 1.75 -7.61
N THR A 148 -1.02 2.78 -8.03
CA THR A 148 -1.31 3.05 -9.45
C THR A 148 -0.41 4.16 -10.01
N ALA A 149 -0.23 4.21 -11.33
CA ALA A 149 0.53 5.27 -11.98
C ALA A 149 -0.16 6.64 -11.80
N GLU A 150 -1.47 6.70 -12.01
CA GLU A 150 -2.28 7.90 -11.84
C GLU A 150 -2.27 8.38 -10.38
N GLY A 151 -2.27 7.45 -9.43
CA GLY A 151 -2.20 7.76 -8.01
C GLY A 151 -0.87 8.38 -7.63
N LYS A 152 0.24 7.90 -8.20
CA LYS A 152 1.56 8.52 -7.99
C LYS A 152 1.63 9.94 -8.55
N ILE A 153 1.08 10.17 -9.74
CA ILE A 153 1.00 11.51 -10.35
C ILE A 153 0.18 12.46 -9.47
N ALA A 154 -0.95 12.00 -8.94
CA ALA A 154 -1.77 12.82 -8.04
C ALA A 154 -1.11 13.09 -6.68
N LEU A 155 -0.35 12.13 -6.13
CA LEU A 155 0.43 12.37 -4.92
C LEU A 155 1.54 13.40 -5.16
N GLN A 156 2.17 13.37 -6.34
CA GLN A 156 3.18 14.35 -6.73
C GLN A 156 2.59 15.76 -6.87
N SER A 157 1.38 15.89 -7.41
CA SER A 157 0.76 17.20 -7.66
C SER A 157 0.39 17.99 -6.39
N ILE A 158 0.32 17.32 -5.23
CA ILE A 158 -0.01 17.94 -3.94
C ILE A 158 1.22 18.55 -3.25
N ASP A 159 2.43 18.37 -3.80
CA ASP A 159 3.69 18.95 -3.28
C ASP A 159 3.96 18.65 -1.78
N LYS A 160 3.46 17.50 -1.32
CA LYS A 160 3.64 17.01 0.07
C LYS A 160 4.35 15.67 0.16
N ILE A 161 4.49 14.98 -0.96
CA ILE A 161 5.02 13.62 -0.98
C ILE A 161 6.49 13.55 -0.55
N GLU A 162 7.29 14.56 -0.90
CA GLU A 162 8.68 14.66 -0.43
C GLU A 162 8.74 14.72 1.09
N THR A 163 7.98 15.64 1.69
CA THR A 163 7.92 15.81 3.15
C THR A 163 7.37 14.55 3.82
N ALA A 164 6.38 13.89 3.22
CA ALA A 164 5.81 12.65 3.69
C ALA A 164 6.86 11.53 3.75
N ILE A 165 7.57 11.27 2.66
CA ILE A 165 8.59 10.21 2.58
C ILE A 165 9.72 10.48 3.59
N LYS A 166 10.20 11.73 3.68
CA LYS A 166 11.22 12.13 4.67
C LYS A 166 10.74 11.90 6.11
N THR A 167 9.51 12.30 6.42
CA THR A 167 8.92 12.14 7.75
C THR A 167 8.79 10.67 8.12
N VAL A 168 8.20 9.87 7.24
CA VAL A 168 8.04 8.42 7.45
C VAL A 168 9.41 7.76 7.66
N SER A 169 10.38 8.05 6.80
CA SER A 169 11.71 7.44 6.86
C SER A 169 12.47 7.80 8.14
N SER A 170 12.37 9.05 8.60
CA SER A 170 13.02 9.50 9.86
C SER A 170 12.40 8.86 11.11
N ARG A 171 11.10 8.54 11.08
CA ARG A 171 10.38 7.91 12.19
C ARG A 171 10.51 6.39 12.24
N LEU A 172 11.00 5.76 11.17
CA LEU A 172 11.11 4.30 11.08
C LEU A 172 11.89 3.68 12.26
N SER A 173 12.83 4.38 12.89
CA SER A 173 13.58 3.83 14.05
C SER A 173 12.79 3.84 15.36
N SER A 174 11.82 4.74 15.52
CA SER A 174 11.15 5.02 16.81
C SER A 174 9.72 4.49 16.90
N ILE A 175 9.06 4.22 15.78
CA ILE A 175 7.67 3.73 15.76
C ILE A 175 7.55 2.24 16.13
N PRO A 176 6.37 1.79 16.64
CA PRO A 176 6.10 0.39 16.95
C PRO A 176 6.26 -0.54 15.73
N THR A 177 6.57 -1.82 15.97
CA THR A 177 6.90 -2.80 14.90
C THR A 177 5.78 -2.98 13.88
N ASP A 178 4.53 -3.10 14.32
CA ASP A 178 3.37 -3.21 13.44
C ASP A 178 3.20 -1.97 12.55
N ILE A 179 3.49 -0.79 13.09
CA ILE A 179 3.47 0.47 12.35
C ILE A 179 4.68 0.58 11.40
N LYS A 180 5.87 0.08 11.78
CA LYS A 180 7.03 -0.01 10.88
C LYS A 180 6.70 -0.83 9.64
N ILE A 181 6.01 -1.97 9.80
CA ILE A 181 5.59 -2.81 8.67
C ILE A 181 4.69 -2.03 7.70
N ARG A 182 3.71 -1.28 8.22
CA ARG A 182 2.84 -0.42 7.40
C ARG A 182 3.62 0.69 6.70
N ALA A 183 4.55 1.33 7.40
CA ALA A 183 5.42 2.37 6.84
C ALA A 183 6.27 1.84 5.69
N LEU A 184 6.90 0.68 5.87
CA LEU A 184 7.69 0.02 4.83
C LEU A 184 6.83 -0.43 3.65
N SER A 185 5.61 -0.93 3.89
CA SER A 185 4.66 -1.30 2.83
C SER A 185 4.16 -0.08 2.05
N CYS A 186 3.99 1.06 2.71
CA CYS A 186 3.70 2.34 2.06
C CYS A 186 4.86 2.76 1.15
N LEU A 187 6.10 2.76 1.65
CA LEU A 187 7.29 3.06 0.84
C LEU A 187 7.45 2.08 -0.34
N GLU A 188 7.21 0.78 -0.12
CA GLU A 188 7.20 -0.21 -1.19
C GLU A 188 6.18 0.15 -2.28
N SER A 189 4.95 0.46 -1.88
CA SER A 189 3.87 0.80 -2.83
C SER A 189 4.20 2.06 -3.63
N LEU A 190 4.77 3.08 -2.97
CA LEU A 190 5.20 4.32 -3.61
C LEU A 190 6.34 4.10 -4.60
N LEU A 191 7.29 3.21 -4.31
CA LEU A 191 8.45 2.95 -5.16
C LEU A 191 8.18 1.90 -6.25
N ARG A 192 7.14 1.08 -6.12
CA ARG A 192 6.83 0.01 -7.07
C ARG A 192 6.27 0.57 -8.37
N VAL A 193 6.85 0.12 -9.48
CA VAL A 193 6.38 0.40 -10.83
C VAL A 193 5.94 -0.92 -11.45
N THR A 194 4.68 -0.99 -11.90
CA THR A 194 4.07 -2.20 -12.51
C THR A 194 4.08 -2.17 -14.03
N ASP A 195 4.11 -0.99 -14.62
CA ASP A 195 4.01 -0.78 -16.06
C ASP A 195 5.30 -0.16 -16.61
N ASN A 196 5.57 -0.34 -17.90
CA ASN A 196 6.74 0.25 -18.57
C ASN A 196 6.54 1.76 -18.82
N ASN A 197 6.35 2.53 -17.75
CA ASN A 197 6.14 3.97 -17.78
C ASN A 197 7.40 4.70 -17.28
N ASN A 198 8.10 5.35 -18.21
CA ASN A 198 9.35 6.06 -17.93
C ASN A 198 9.16 7.28 -17.02
N GLU A 199 7.99 7.95 -17.09
CA GLU A 199 7.66 9.09 -16.23
C GLU A 199 7.56 8.62 -14.77
N ILE A 200 6.81 7.55 -14.54
CA ILE A 200 6.66 6.95 -13.21
C ILE A 200 7.98 6.38 -12.70
N THR A 201 8.79 5.79 -13.58
CA THR A 201 10.14 5.32 -13.23
C THR A 201 11.03 6.47 -12.75
N SER A 202 10.96 7.62 -13.42
CA SER A 202 11.72 8.83 -13.03
C SER A 202 11.22 9.40 -11.69
N LEU A 203 9.89 9.45 -11.53
CA LEU A 203 9.22 9.92 -10.31
C LEU A 203 9.60 9.06 -9.09
N THR A 204 9.57 7.73 -9.23
CA THR A 204 9.92 6.82 -8.13
C THR A 204 11.42 6.85 -7.80
N HIS A 205 12.29 7.10 -8.78
CA HIS A 205 13.71 7.34 -8.52
C HIS A 205 13.95 8.63 -7.73
N GLU A 206 13.22 9.70 -8.04
CA GLU A 206 13.24 10.94 -7.25
C GLU A 206 12.75 10.67 -5.82
N TRP A 207 11.61 9.99 -5.66
CA TRP A 207 11.06 9.64 -4.35
C TRP A 207 11.98 8.77 -3.50
N TYR A 208 12.73 7.86 -4.13
CA TYR A 208 13.75 7.08 -3.46
C TYR A 208 14.84 7.96 -2.81
N SER A 209 15.22 9.07 -3.45
CA SER A 209 16.20 10.01 -2.91
C SER A 209 15.70 10.71 -1.62
N PHE A 210 14.39 10.77 -1.39
CA PHE A 210 13.80 11.39 -0.21
C PHE A 210 13.84 10.53 1.05
N ILE A 211 14.15 9.23 0.94
CA ILE A 211 14.21 8.32 2.10
C ILE A 211 15.34 8.72 3.06
N GLY A 212 16.43 9.29 2.55
CA GLY A 212 17.53 9.79 3.35
C GLY A 212 18.81 9.95 2.53
N ALA A 213 19.91 10.31 3.19
CA ALA A 213 21.20 10.48 2.52
C ALA A 213 21.72 9.16 1.90
N ASN A 214 21.44 8.03 2.55
CA ASN A 214 21.79 6.69 2.06
C ASN A 214 20.53 5.80 2.09
N PRO A 215 19.62 5.92 1.10
CA PRO A 215 18.35 5.18 1.12
C PRO A 215 18.53 3.67 1.17
N MET A 216 19.52 3.13 0.44
CA MET A 216 19.79 1.69 0.44
C MET A 216 20.18 1.18 1.84
N ASP A 217 20.96 1.92 2.62
CA ASP A 217 21.32 1.50 3.99
C ASP A 217 20.08 1.39 4.89
N VAL A 218 19.11 2.28 4.70
CA VAL A 218 17.82 2.21 5.42
C VAL A 218 17.08 0.94 5.00
N ILE A 219 16.99 0.65 3.71
CA ILE A 219 16.30 -0.54 3.19
C ILE A 219 16.99 -1.81 3.67
N LEU A 220 18.32 -1.89 3.61
CA LEU A 220 19.09 -3.07 4.02
C LEU A 220 19.00 -3.34 5.52
N ARG A 221 18.87 -2.30 6.34
CA ARG A 221 18.59 -2.46 7.78
C ARG A 221 17.32 -3.27 8.03
N TYR A 222 16.30 -3.09 7.20
CA TYR A 222 15.06 -3.85 7.29
C TYR A 222 15.15 -5.18 6.55
N ALA A 223 15.72 -5.23 5.35
CA ALA A 223 15.90 -6.48 4.58
C ALA A 223 16.83 -7.51 5.25
N LYS A 224 17.64 -7.10 6.23
CA LYS A 224 18.50 -7.97 7.06
C LYS A 224 18.02 -8.07 8.50
N ASN A 225 16.80 -7.65 8.79
CA ASN A 225 16.28 -7.60 10.16
C ASN A 225 16.09 -9.00 10.74
N PRO A 226 16.35 -9.23 12.04
CA PRO A 226 16.11 -10.53 12.67
C PRO A 226 14.63 -10.95 12.65
N PHE A 227 13.70 -9.99 12.76
CA PHE A 227 12.26 -10.26 12.70
C PHE A 227 11.83 -10.46 11.25
N SER A 228 11.25 -11.63 10.96
CA SER A 228 10.89 -12.03 9.59
C SER A 228 9.88 -11.10 8.91
N GLU A 229 8.95 -10.52 9.67
CA GLU A 229 7.94 -9.61 9.13
C GLU A 229 8.57 -8.30 8.63
N LEU A 230 9.45 -7.70 9.43
CA LEU A 230 10.24 -6.52 9.02
C LEU A 230 11.20 -6.86 7.88
N ARG A 231 11.80 -8.06 7.94
CA ARG A 231 12.65 -8.58 6.87
C ARG A 231 11.92 -8.68 5.56
N LEU A 232 10.72 -9.26 5.57
CA LEU A 232 9.86 -9.38 4.41
C LEU A 232 9.47 -8.01 3.85
N SER A 233 9.14 -7.03 4.71
CA SER A 233 8.86 -5.66 4.25
C SER A 233 10.08 -4.99 3.60
N GLY A 234 11.29 -5.17 4.16
CA GLY A 234 12.52 -4.65 3.55
C GLY A 234 12.84 -5.30 2.21
N LEU A 235 12.66 -6.62 2.10
CA LEU A 235 12.79 -7.35 0.83
C LEU A 235 11.72 -6.92 -0.19
N GLY A 236 10.51 -6.59 0.25
CA GLY A 236 9.45 -6.02 -0.59
C GLY A 236 9.89 -4.74 -1.30
N ILE A 237 10.53 -3.82 -0.57
CA ILE A 237 11.10 -2.60 -1.17
C ILE A 237 12.22 -2.95 -2.16
N LEU A 238 13.15 -3.86 -1.81
CA LEU A 238 14.19 -4.29 -2.76
C LEU A 238 13.61 -4.92 -4.03
N ASN A 239 12.52 -5.67 -3.92
CA ASN A 239 11.81 -6.22 -5.06
C ASN A 239 11.19 -5.11 -5.94
N ALA A 240 10.60 -4.08 -5.32
CA ALA A 240 10.09 -2.92 -6.05
C ALA A 240 11.21 -2.17 -6.81
N LEU A 241 12.41 -2.07 -6.22
CA LEU A 241 13.58 -1.48 -6.87
C LEU A 241 14.14 -2.37 -8.00
N ALA A 242 14.28 -3.68 -7.75
CA ALA A 242 14.84 -4.63 -8.72
C ALA A 242 14.02 -4.72 -10.02
N ASN A 243 12.74 -4.33 -9.98
CA ASN A 243 11.88 -4.27 -11.16
C ASN A 243 12.20 -3.07 -12.08
N GLN A 244 13.15 -2.22 -11.73
CA GLN A 244 13.47 -0.97 -12.43
C GLN A 244 14.96 -0.88 -12.71
N THR A 245 15.36 -0.36 -13.88
CA THR A 245 16.77 -0.28 -14.29
C THR A 245 17.63 0.54 -13.31
N TRP A 246 17.17 1.71 -12.89
CA TRP A 246 17.90 2.53 -11.90
C TRP A 246 18.00 1.83 -10.54
N GLY A 247 16.98 1.05 -10.16
CA GLY A 247 16.99 0.27 -8.92
C GLY A 247 17.95 -0.91 -9.00
N GLN A 248 18.08 -1.55 -10.17
CA GLN A 248 19.10 -2.57 -10.43
C GLN A 248 20.52 -1.99 -10.34
N GLU A 249 20.74 -0.78 -10.87
CA GLU A 249 22.00 -0.05 -10.70
C GLU A 249 22.29 0.28 -9.23
N ALA A 250 21.30 0.76 -8.49
CA ALA A 250 21.45 1.01 -7.06
C ALA A 250 21.80 -0.28 -6.29
N ILE A 251 21.18 -1.40 -6.63
CA ILE A 251 21.49 -2.71 -6.05
C ILE A 251 22.92 -3.15 -6.37
N LYS A 252 23.34 -3.06 -7.64
CA LYS A 252 24.69 -3.41 -8.09
C LYS A 252 25.76 -2.58 -7.38
N ASN A 253 25.51 -1.29 -7.19
CA ASN A 253 26.45 -0.35 -6.58
C ASN A 253 26.50 -0.44 -5.04
N SER A 254 25.68 -1.29 -4.43
CA SER A 254 25.61 -1.45 -2.99
C SER A 254 26.49 -2.60 -2.51
N ALA A 255 27.54 -2.26 -1.76
CA ALA A 255 28.55 -3.22 -1.32
C ALA A 255 27.96 -4.40 -0.55
N GLY A 256 28.28 -5.62 -0.98
CA GLY A 256 27.85 -6.85 -0.31
C GLY A 256 26.37 -7.21 -0.49
N LEU A 257 25.60 -6.43 -1.27
CA LEU A 257 24.16 -6.68 -1.46
C LEU A 257 23.92 -7.87 -2.39
N VAL A 258 24.66 -7.97 -3.49
CA VAL A 258 24.54 -9.11 -4.42
C VAL A 258 24.94 -10.41 -3.72
N GLU A 259 26.00 -10.39 -2.92
CA GLU A 259 26.45 -11.51 -2.10
C GLU A 259 25.38 -11.90 -1.08
N PHE A 260 24.80 -10.92 -0.38
CA PHE A 260 23.68 -11.17 0.54
C PHE A 260 22.50 -11.83 -0.16
N LEU A 261 22.13 -11.39 -1.37
CA LEU A 261 21.02 -11.98 -2.11
C LEU A 261 21.33 -13.44 -2.49
N LEU A 262 22.53 -13.71 -3.02
CA LEU A 262 22.97 -15.03 -3.45
C LEU A 262 23.25 -16.01 -2.30
N ASP A 263 23.44 -15.52 -1.06
CA ASP A 263 23.68 -16.37 0.09
C ASP A 263 22.41 -17.15 0.49
N ARG A 264 22.48 -18.48 0.34
CA ARG A 264 21.42 -19.44 0.68
C ARG A 264 21.38 -19.80 2.18
N ASN A 265 22.46 -19.59 2.91
CA ASN A 265 22.64 -20.06 4.28
C ASN A 265 22.04 -19.10 5.34
N ILE A 266 21.78 -17.86 4.95
CA ILE A 266 21.35 -16.79 5.86
C ILE A 266 19.83 -16.65 5.99
N GLU A 267 19.05 -17.35 5.16
CA GLU A 267 17.60 -17.27 5.19
C GLU A 267 16.98 -18.63 5.49
N SER A 268 16.15 -18.70 6.53
CA SER A 268 15.47 -19.92 6.96
C SER A 268 13.96 -19.83 6.80
N ILE A 269 13.40 -18.63 6.72
CA ILE A 269 11.96 -18.39 6.66
C ILE A 269 11.48 -18.49 5.21
N LYS A 270 10.44 -19.28 4.99
CA LYS A 270 9.92 -19.62 3.66
C LYS A 270 9.58 -18.37 2.83
N GLU A 271 8.79 -17.48 3.40
CA GLU A 271 8.30 -16.26 2.75
C GLU A 271 9.47 -15.34 2.37
N CYS A 272 10.49 -15.25 3.21
CA CYS A 272 11.70 -14.48 2.92
C CYS A 272 12.57 -15.14 1.85
N LYS A 273 12.65 -16.49 1.80
CA LYS A 273 13.32 -17.22 0.69
C LYS A 273 12.64 -16.93 -0.64
N GLU A 274 11.31 -17.02 -0.67
CA GLU A 274 10.50 -16.74 -1.86
C GLU A 274 10.69 -15.27 -2.31
N SER A 275 10.65 -14.33 -1.36
CA SER A 275 10.88 -12.91 -1.66
C SER A 275 12.29 -12.63 -2.20
N LYS A 276 13.35 -13.19 -1.58
CA LYS A 276 14.72 -13.11 -2.11
C LYS A 276 14.83 -13.70 -3.51
N TYR A 277 14.20 -14.84 -3.74
CA TYR A 277 14.20 -15.49 -5.05
C TYR A 277 13.54 -14.63 -6.12
N GLU A 278 12.39 -13.99 -5.84
CA GLU A 278 11.75 -13.09 -6.80
C GLU A 278 12.62 -11.86 -7.13
N ILE A 279 13.36 -11.31 -6.15
CA ILE A 279 14.37 -10.27 -6.42
C ILE A 279 15.43 -10.81 -7.39
N ILE A 280 16.03 -11.96 -7.08
CA ILE A 280 17.11 -12.56 -7.90
C ILE A 280 16.62 -12.87 -9.31
N LYS A 281 15.38 -13.32 -9.46
CA LYS A 281 14.75 -13.58 -10.75
C LYS A 281 14.69 -12.31 -11.61
N LEU A 282 14.29 -11.18 -11.03
CA LEU A 282 14.31 -9.88 -11.72
C LEU A 282 15.74 -9.48 -12.11
N LEU A 283 16.70 -9.61 -11.19
CA LEU A 283 18.10 -9.27 -11.46
C LEU A 283 18.75 -10.20 -12.51
N SER A 284 18.35 -11.47 -12.59
CA SER A 284 18.88 -12.44 -13.56
C SER A 284 18.55 -12.12 -15.02
N GLN A 285 17.61 -11.20 -15.24
CA GLN A 285 17.17 -10.70 -16.55
C GLN A 285 17.71 -9.29 -16.84
N SER A 286 18.47 -8.72 -15.90
CA SER A 286 18.99 -7.36 -16.00
C SER A 286 20.14 -7.26 -16.99
N ILE A 287 20.22 -6.12 -17.69
CA ILE A 287 21.34 -5.74 -18.55
C ILE A 287 22.46 -5.00 -17.81
N ILE A 288 22.30 -4.77 -16.50
CA ILE A 288 23.18 -3.91 -15.69
C ILE A 288 24.38 -4.66 -15.11
N PHE A 289 24.24 -5.96 -14.84
CA PHE A 289 25.28 -6.78 -14.23
C PHE A 289 26.30 -7.27 -15.25
N ASP A 290 27.55 -7.49 -14.80
CA ASP A 290 28.57 -8.16 -15.60
C ASP A 290 28.21 -9.65 -15.82
N GLU A 291 28.84 -10.26 -16.82
CA GLU A 291 28.56 -11.64 -17.24
C GLU A 291 28.70 -12.66 -16.11
N ASN A 292 29.73 -12.52 -15.25
CA ASN A 292 29.95 -13.45 -14.15
C ASN A 292 28.86 -13.34 -13.08
N THR A 293 28.50 -12.12 -12.69
CA THR A 293 27.41 -11.89 -11.74
C THR A 293 26.08 -12.38 -12.30
N LEU A 294 25.81 -12.13 -13.58
CA LEU A 294 24.59 -12.56 -14.26
C LEU A 294 24.46 -14.08 -14.31
N GLU A 295 25.55 -14.79 -14.62
CA GLU A 295 25.58 -16.26 -14.61
C GLU A 295 25.24 -16.82 -13.22
N ARG A 296 25.80 -16.24 -12.16
CA ARG A 296 25.51 -16.65 -10.77
C ARG A 296 24.03 -16.44 -10.42
N LEU A 297 23.44 -15.31 -10.78
CA LEU A 297 22.02 -15.02 -10.58
C LEU A 297 21.15 -16.02 -11.35
N GLN A 298 21.47 -16.29 -12.62
CA GLN A 298 20.72 -17.24 -13.45
C GLN A 298 20.82 -18.68 -12.93
N ASN A 299 21.98 -19.10 -12.45
CA ASN A 299 22.15 -20.42 -11.83
C ASN A 299 21.35 -20.54 -10.54
N PHE A 300 21.32 -19.50 -9.71
CA PHE A 300 20.47 -19.45 -8.52
C PHE A 300 18.98 -19.65 -8.88
N VAL A 301 18.51 -18.99 -9.94
CA VAL A 301 17.12 -19.10 -10.42
C VAL A 301 16.82 -20.53 -10.90
N LYS A 302 17.72 -21.14 -11.68
CA LYS A 302 17.56 -22.52 -12.19
C LYS A 302 17.43 -23.54 -11.07
N GLU A 303 18.18 -23.36 -9.98
CA GLU A 303 18.14 -24.23 -8.80
C GLU A 303 16.86 -24.05 -7.98
N GLY A 304 16.28 -22.85 -7.98
CA GLY A 304 15.06 -22.53 -7.26
C GLY A 304 15.26 -22.00 -5.83
N PRO A 305 14.18 -21.55 -5.18
CA PRO A 305 14.22 -20.86 -3.88
C PRO A 305 14.64 -21.75 -2.69
N PHE A 306 14.41 -23.07 -2.80
CA PHE A 306 14.63 -24.03 -1.70
C PHE A 306 15.80 -24.99 -1.93
N TYR A 307 16.61 -24.75 -2.95
CA TYR A 307 17.79 -25.58 -3.21
C TYR A 307 18.77 -25.51 -2.03
N VAL A 308 19.27 -26.69 -1.63
CA VAL A 308 20.30 -26.87 -0.62
C VAL A 308 21.46 -27.57 -1.28
N GLN A 309 22.63 -26.95 -1.25
CA GLN A 309 23.85 -27.58 -1.75
C GLN A 309 24.24 -28.72 -0.81
N ALA A 310 24.39 -29.93 -1.34
CA ALA A 310 24.86 -31.06 -0.57
C ALA A 310 26.33 -30.82 -0.19
N LEU A 311 26.60 -30.44 1.07
CA LEU A 311 27.95 -30.45 1.61
C LEU A 311 28.40 -31.90 1.73
N THR A 312 29.34 -32.31 0.89
CA THR A 312 30.02 -33.60 1.04
C THR A 312 31.00 -33.45 2.19
N GLU A 313 30.61 -33.82 3.40
CA GLU A 313 31.57 -33.95 4.51
C GLU A 313 32.49 -35.13 4.19
N VAL A 314 33.71 -34.83 3.73
CA VAL A 314 34.78 -35.82 3.63
C VAL A 314 35.26 -36.07 5.05
N ALA A 315 34.80 -37.17 5.66
CA ALA A 315 35.36 -37.66 6.91
C ALA A 315 36.85 -37.99 6.69
N ILE A 316 37.73 -37.16 7.23
CA ILE A 316 39.15 -37.49 7.33
C ILE A 316 39.29 -38.45 8.51
N GLU A 317 39.27 -39.75 8.24
CA GLU A 317 39.75 -40.74 9.21
C GLU A 317 41.26 -40.51 9.41
N GLY A 318 41.62 -39.98 10.58
CA GLY A 318 43.01 -39.85 10.99
C GLY A 318 43.57 -41.22 11.33
N ASN A 319 44.67 -41.60 10.66
CA ASN A 319 45.54 -42.72 11.02
C ASN A 319 46.40 -42.38 12.25
#